data_AF-A0A977KVF2-F1
#
_entry.id   AF-A0A977KVF2-F1
#
_cell.length_a   1.000
_cell.length_b   1.000
_cell.length_c   1.000
_cell.angle_alpha   90.00
_cell.angle_beta   90.00
_cell.angle_gamma   90.00
#
_symmetry.space_group_name_H-M   'P 1'
#
loop_
_entity.id
_entity.type
_entity.pdbx_description
1 polymer ?
#
loop_
_entity_poly.entity_id
_entity_poly.type
_entity_poly.pdbx_seq_one_letter_code
_entity_poly.pdbx_strand_id
1 'polypeptide(L)' 'MIRPQISKAACQDLDAIAEYFLIRNIDAGEKFFQEFNQKCKYLVNFPFIGRSYASISNGLRGLPIQGYIILCLVTKDN' A
#
# COMPACT_ATOMS: atom_id res chain seq x y z
N MET A 1 3.31 19.69 -0.97
CA MET A 1 2.36 18.72 -1.55
C MET A 1 3.03 17.36 -1.44
N ILE A 2 2.41 16.38 -0.76
CA ILE A 2 2.98 15.03 -0.63
C ILE A 2 2.97 14.36 -2.01
N ARG A 3 4.13 13.91 -2.49
CA ARG A 3 4.25 13.15 -3.75
C ARG A 3 4.38 11.67 -3.41
N PRO A 4 3.35 10.83 -3.64
CA PRO A 4 3.46 9.41 -3.39
C PRO A 4 4.44 8.78 -4.39
N GLN A 5 5.31 7.90 -3.88
CA GLN A 5 6.19 7.05 -4.69
C GLN A 5 5.98 5.61 -4.28
N ILE A 6 5.86 4.72 -5.26
CA ILE A 6 5.80 3.27 -5.03
C ILE A 6 7.22 2.74 -5.20
N SER A 7 7.73 2.04 -4.18
CA SER A 7 9.06 1.45 -4.25
C SER A 7 9.08 0.30 -5.26
N LYS A 8 10.26 -0.03 -5.79
CA LYS A 8 10.41 -1.18 -6.70
C LYS A 8 9.89 -2.48 -6.07
N ALA A 9 10.16 -2.69 -4.78
CA ALA A 9 9.67 -3.86 -4.04
C ALA A 9 8.13 -3.87 -3.99
N ALA A 10 7.50 -2.74 -3.70
CA ALA A 10 6.05 -2.65 -3.67
C ALA A 10 5.42 -2.88 -5.07
N CYS A 11 6.08 -2.46 -6.16
CA CYS A 11 5.63 -2.82 -7.51
C CYS A 11 5.67 -4.34 -7.74
N GLN A 12 6.76 -5.00 -7.34
CA GLN A 12 6.90 -6.46 -7.46
C GLN A 12 5.83 -7.21 -6.64
N ASP A 13 5.50 -6.71 -5.45
CA ASP A 13 4.42 -7.26 -4.63
C ASP A 13 3.06 -7.14 -5.35
N LEU A 14 2.78 -6.00 -5.97
CA LEU A 14 1.55 -5.78 -6.73
C LEU A 14 1.47 -6.67 -7.97
N ASP A 15 2.57 -6.87 -8.69
CA ASP A 15 2.63 -7.77 -9.84
C ASP A 15 2.33 -9.22 -9.41
N ALA A 16 2.94 -9.69 -8.32
CA ALA A 16 2.68 -11.03 -7.79
C ALA A 16 1.23 -11.23 -7.33
N ILE A 17 0.63 -10.20 -6.72
CA ILE A 17 -0.79 -10.21 -6.35
C ILE A 17 -1.68 -10.24 -7.60
N ALA A 18 -1.34 -9.48 -8.65
CA ALA A 18 -2.08 -9.48 -9.90
C ALA A 18 -2.04 -10.85 -10.58
N GLU A 19 -0.86 -11.48 -10.65
CA GLU A 19 -0.68 -12.84 -11.18
C GLU A 19 -1.51 -13.87 -10.41
N TYR A 20 -1.53 -13.77 -9.08
CA TYR A 20 -2.35 -14.64 -8.22
C TYR A 20 -3.84 -14.55 -8.58
N PHE A 21 -4.37 -13.35 -8.75
CA PHE A 21 -5.79 -13.16 -9.07
C PHE A 21 -6.13 -13.51 -10.52
N LEU A 22 -5.23 -13.27 -11.47
CA LEU A 22 -5.44 -13.57 -12.89
C LEU A 22 -5.77 -15.06 -13.12
N ILE A 23 -5.12 -15.96 -12.38
CA ILE A 23 -5.29 -17.42 -12.53
C ILE A 23 -6.50 -17.93 -11.73
N ARG A 24 -6.97 -17.18 -10.73
CA ARG A 24 -7.95 -17.68 -9.74
C ARG A 24 -9.30 -17.00 -9.80
N ASN A 25 -9.34 -15.68 -9.78
CA ASN A 25 -10.55 -14.89 -9.74
C ASN A 25 -10.26 -13.42 -10.08
N ILE A 26 -10.56 -13.03 -11.31
CA ILE A 26 -10.31 -11.67 -11.82
C ILE A 26 -11.15 -10.64 -11.07
N ASP A 27 -12.43 -10.92 -10.80
CA ASP A 27 -13.34 -9.99 -10.10
C ASP A 27 -12.86 -9.68 -8.67
N ALA A 28 -12.30 -10.68 -7.99
CA ALA A 28 -11.69 -10.49 -6.67
C ALA A 28 -10.43 -9.61 -6.77
N GLY A 29 -9.62 -9.81 -7.81
CA GLY A 29 -8.45 -8.98 -8.10
C GLY A 29 -8.85 -7.52 -8.37
N GLU A 30 -9.87 -7.29 -9.18
CA GLU A 30 -10.35 -5.93 -9.46
C GLU A 30 -10.77 -5.22 -8.17
N LYS A 31 -11.56 -5.89 -7.31
CA LYS A 31 -11.97 -5.35 -6.00
C LYS A 31 -10.77 -5.03 -5.11
N PHE A 32 -9.76 -5.90 -5.09
CA PHE A 32 -8.52 -5.65 -4.34
C PHE A 32 -7.81 -4.39 -4.82
N PHE A 33 -7.59 -4.24 -6.14
CA PHE A 33 -6.89 -3.08 -6.69
C PHE A 33 -7.70 -1.78 -6.59
N GLN A 34 -9.03 -1.84 -6.67
CA GLN A 34 -9.90 -0.70 -6.40
C GLN A 34 -9.75 -0.22 -4.95
N GLU A 35 -9.78 -1.13 -3.98
CA GLU A 35 -9.57 -0.77 -2.57
C GLU A 35 -8.14 -0.27 -2.33
N PHE A 36 -7.12 -0.90 -2.93
CA PHE A 36 -5.72 -0.46 -2.81
C PHE A 36 -5.57 0.99 -3.28
N ASN A 37 -6.10 1.32 -4.46
CA ASN A 37 -6.07 2.68 -4.99
C ASN A 37 -6.78 3.67 -4.07
N GLN A 38 -7.92 3.27 -3.48
CA GLN A 38 -8.64 4.11 -2.54
C GLN A 38 -7.82 4.35 -1.24
N LYS A 39 -7.17 3.32 -0.71
CA LYS A 39 -6.27 3.45 0.46
C LYS A 39 -5.08 4.36 0.16
N CYS A 40 -4.48 4.26 -1.02
CA CYS A 40 -3.40 5.16 -1.45
C CYS A 40 -3.85 6.63 -1.51
N LYS A 41 -5.06 6.91 -2.04
CA LYS A 41 -5.63 8.27 -2.02
C LYS A 41 -5.83 8.79 -0.58
N TYR A 42 -6.28 7.93 0.33
CA TYR A 42 -6.39 8.30 1.74
C TYR A 42 -5.02 8.58 2.38
N LEU A 43 -3.98 7.79 2.07
CA LEU A 43 -2.64 7.99 2.61
C LEU A 43 -2.02 9.32 2.17
N VAL A 44 -2.28 9.78 0.94
CA VAL A 44 -1.80 11.10 0.48
C VAL A 44 -2.40 12.24 1.32
N ASN A 45 -3.66 12.11 1.73
CA ASN A 45 -4.35 13.13 2.53
C ASN A 45 -4.09 12.98 4.04
N PHE A 46 -3.86 11.76 4.51
CA PHE A 46 -3.71 11.40 5.92
C PHE A 46 -2.52 10.45 6.12
N PRO A 47 -1.27 10.93 5.97
CA PRO A 47 -0.08 10.08 5.97
C PRO A 47 0.16 9.34 7.30
N PHE A 48 -0.46 9.79 8.40
CA PHE A 48 -0.31 9.22 9.73
C PHE A 48 -1.50 8.35 10.18
N ILE A 49 -2.45 8.03 9.28
CA ILE A 49 -3.63 7.20 9.60
C ILE A 49 -3.27 5.73 9.87
N GLY A 50 -2.17 5.25 9.29
CA GLY A 50 -1.69 3.88 9.47
C GLY A 50 -1.10 3.63 10.86
N ARG A 51 -1.14 2.36 11.29
CA ARG A 51 -0.45 1.88 12.49
C ARG A 51 1.05 2.15 12.37
N SER A 52 1.67 2.64 13.43
CA SER A 52 3.14 2.80 13.48
C SER A 52 3.82 1.44 13.62
N TYR A 53 4.86 1.22 12.81
CA TYR A 53 5.80 0.10 12.90
C TYR A 53 7.20 0.61 13.23
N ALA A 54 7.30 1.61 14.11
CA ALA A 54 8.55 2.24 14.50
C ALA A 54 9.58 1.27 15.12
N SER A 55 9.14 0.11 15.62
CA SER A 55 10.03 -0.97 16.07
C SER A 55 10.77 -1.67 14.92
N ILE A 56 10.25 -1.60 13.69
CA ILE A 56 10.89 -2.14 12.48
C ILE A 56 11.72 -1.05 11.81
N SER A 57 11.14 0.13 11.60
CA SER A 57 11.83 1.28 11.02
C SER A 57 11.13 2.58 11.39
N ASN A 58 11.90 3.62 11.70
CA ASN A 58 11.34 4.91 12.06
C ASN A 58 10.53 5.51 10.91
N GLY A 59 9.32 6.01 11.22
CA GLY A 59 8.41 6.56 10.20
C GLY A 59 7.65 5.51 9.37
N LEU A 60 7.91 4.21 9.58
CA LEU A 60 7.17 3.14 8.91
C LEU A 60 5.74 3.06 9.45
N ARG A 61 4.79 3.05 8.53
CA ARG A 61 3.36 2.98 8.78
C ARG A 61 2.78 1.80 8.00
N GLY A 62 1.71 1.20 8.51
CA GLY A 62 0.99 0.14 7.81
C GLY A 62 -0.51 0.33 7.87
N LEU A 63 -1.16 0.09 6.74
CA LEU A 63 -2.61 0.18 6.57
C LEU A 63 -3.15 -1.16 6.04
N PRO A 64 -4.05 -1.85 6.78
CA PRO A 64 -4.56 -3.14 6.35
C PRO A 64 -5.51 -3.01 5.15
N ILE A 65 -5.47 -4.01 4.27
CA ILE A 65 -6.34 -4.19 3.11
C ILE A 65 -6.50 -5.69 2.83
N GLN A 66 -7.72 -6.22 2.94
CA GLN A 66 -8.07 -7.60 2.54
C GLN A 66 -7.03 -8.69 2.90
N GLY A 67 -6.54 -8.69 4.15
CA GLY A 67 -5.56 -9.68 4.63
C GLY A 67 -4.09 -9.32 4.36
N TYR A 68 -3.82 -8.24 3.64
CA TYR A 68 -2.49 -7.66 3.42
C TYR A 68 -2.32 -6.35 4.22
N ILE A 69 -1.08 -5.84 4.25
CA ILE A 69 -0.74 -4.55 4.84
C ILE A 69 0.02 -3.73 3.80
N ILE A 70 -0.49 -2.53 3.49
CA ILE A 70 0.23 -1.54 2.71
C ILE A 70 1.25 -0.88 3.64
N LEU A 71 2.53 -1.16 3.45
CA LEU A 71 3.61 -0.50 4.18
C LEU A 71 4.03 0.77 3.45
N CYS A 72 4.08 1.89 4.17
CA CYS A 72 4.54 3.17 3.65
C CYS A 72 5.48 3.87 4.63
N LEU A 73 6.44 4.60 4.09
CA LEU A 73 7.37 5.42 4.87
C LEU A 73 6.97 6.88 4.69
N VAL A 74 6.78 7.58 5.80
CA VAL A 74 6.58 9.04 5.77
C VAL A 74 7.93 9.71 5.92
N THR A 75 8.52 10.13 4.80
CA THR A 75 9.74 10.95 4.77
C THR A 75 9.38 12.42 4.88
N LYS A 76 10.15 13.19 5.64
CA LYS A 76 10.12 14.64 5.48
C LYS A 76 10.84 14.95 4.17
N ASP A 77 10.20 15.73 3.30
CA ASP A 77 10.92 16.38 2.20
C ASP A 77 12.02 17.26 2.86
N ASN A 78 13.29 16.99 2.56
CA ASN A 78 14.40 17.88 2.93
C ASN A 78 14.50 19.00 1.90
#